data_AF-J9E9V8-F1
#
_entry.id   AF-J9E9V8-F1
#
_cell.length_a   1.000
_cell.length_b   1.000
_cell.length_c   1.000
_cell.angle_alpha   90.00
_cell.angle_beta   90.00
_cell.angle_gamma   90.00
#
_symmetry.space_group_name_H-M   'P 1'
#
loop_
_entity.id
_entity.type
_entity.pdbx_description
1 polymer ?
#
loop_
_entity_poly.entity_id
_entity_poly.type
_entity_poly.pdbx_seq_one_letter_code
_entity_poly.pdbx_strand_id
1 'polypeptide(L)'
;MSQMISVSTDGNSAHYVNPSGYVHDLFTVSEVVSTLARGTPSAECSWFPGYKWTIHECSHCGQHVGWRFTSSDLSPKSFFGLTRRSIRPADSRRPITSTIQRIEQLAII
;
A
#
# COMPACT_ATOMS: atom_id res chain seq x y z
N MET A 1 -12.64 0.31 -2.18
CA MET A 1 -12.00 -0.25 -3.41
C MET A 1 -10.59 0.31 -3.43
N SER A 2 -9.53 -0.51 -3.39
CA SER A 2 -8.17 0.02 -3.58
C SER A 2 -7.89 0.07 -5.07
N GLN A 3 -7.71 1.26 -5.61
CA GLN A 3 -7.37 1.46 -7.02
C GLN A 3 -5.84 1.47 -7.15
N MET A 4 -5.28 0.59 -8.00
CA MET A 4 -3.86 0.68 -8.37
C MET A 4 -3.63 1.99 -9.10
N ILE A 5 -2.58 2.70 -8.73
CA ILE A 5 -2.18 3.96 -9.35
C ILE A 5 -0.72 3.85 -9.76
N SER A 6 -0.31 4.56 -10.81
CA SER A 6 1.08 4.67 -11.21
C SER A 6 1.64 5.98 -10.68
N VAL A 7 2.46 5.91 -9.63
CA VAL A 7 3.16 7.09 -9.08
C VAL A 7 4.61 7.16 -9.60
N SER A 8 5.15 6.02 -10.05
CA SER A 8 6.48 5.94 -10.67
C SER A 8 6.37 5.92 -12.20
N THR A 9 7.46 6.30 -12.88
CA THR A 9 7.58 6.16 -14.35
C THR A 9 7.53 4.71 -14.82
N ASP A 10 7.91 3.76 -13.97
CA ASP A 10 7.91 2.32 -14.24
C ASP A 10 6.52 1.67 -14.09
N GLY A 11 5.48 2.47 -13.80
CA GLY A 11 4.10 2.02 -13.67
C GLY A 11 3.63 1.94 -12.22
N ASN A 12 2.71 1.02 -11.95
CA ASN A 12 2.10 0.82 -10.63
C ASN A 12 2.88 -0.16 -9.74
N SER A 13 3.93 -0.80 -10.29
CA SER A 13 4.83 -1.69 -9.56
C SER A 13 6.28 -1.39 -9.87
N ALA A 14 7.11 -1.27 -8.84
CA ALA A 14 8.55 -1.06 -8.99
C ALA A 14 9.35 -1.68 -7.83
N HIS A 15 10.63 -1.93 -8.08
CA HIS A 15 11.58 -2.44 -7.08
C HIS A 15 12.37 -1.31 -6.46
N TYR A 16 12.38 -1.25 -5.13
CA TYR A 16 13.10 -0.25 -4.36
C TYR A 16 14.02 -0.89 -3.34
N VAL A 17 15.17 -0.29 -3.09
CA VAL A 17 16.14 -0.80 -2.11
C VAL A 17 16.13 0.10 -0.89
N ASN A 18 15.98 -0.47 0.30
CA ASN A 18 16.12 0.29 1.54
C ASN A 18 17.61 0.52 1.88
N PRO A 19 17.95 1.43 2.82
CA PRO A 19 19.35 1.70 3.18
C PRO A 19 20.14 0.49 3.69
N SER A 20 19.46 -0.54 4.20
CA SER A 20 20.06 -1.79 4.65
C SER A 20 20.28 -2.81 3.51
N GLY A 21 19.95 -2.48 2.27
CA GLY A 21 20.17 -3.33 1.09
C GLY A 21 19.02 -4.28 0.76
N TYR A 22 17.87 -4.21 1.45
CA TYR A 22 16.72 -5.07 1.15
C TYR A 22 15.91 -4.52 -0.03
N VAL A 23 15.63 -5.39 -0.99
CA VAL A 23 14.78 -5.09 -2.14
C VAL A 23 13.31 -5.29 -1.78
N HIS A 24 12.50 -4.28 -2.05
CA HIS A 24 11.06 -4.27 -1.86
C HIS A 24 10.37 -4.11 -3.22
N ASP A 25 9.62 -5.14 -3.61
CA ASP A 25 8.68 -5.09 -4.72
C ASP A 25 7.37 -4.45 -4.24
N LEU A 26 7.06 -3.25 -4.72
CA LEU A 26 5.94 -2.44 -4.26
C LEU A 26 4.85 -2.30 -5.30
N PHE A 27 3.60 -2.28 -4.84
CA PHE A 27 2.45 -1.78 -5.59
C PHE A 27 2.01 -0.45 -5.03
N THR A 28 1.82 0.54 -5.90
CA THR A 28 1.23 1.82 -5.50
C THR A 28 -0.29 1.80 -5.66
N VAL A 29 -1.00 2.09 -4.56
CA VAL A 29 -2.47 2.11 -4.53
C VAL A 29 -2.96 3.38 -3.84
N SER A 30 -4.12 3.88 -4.25
CA SER A 30 -4.67 5.14 -3.72
C SER A 30 -5.06 5.04 -2.24
N GLU A 31 -5.64 3.91 -1.85
CA GLU A 31 -6.24 3.70 -0.54
C GLU A 31 -6.17 2.24 -0.14
N VAL A 32 -6.05 1.99 1.16
CA VAL A 32 -5.96 0.66 1.76
C VAL A 32 -6.75 0.67 3.05
N VAL A 33 -7.57 -0.36 3.26
CA VAL A 33 -8.37 -0.54 4.48
C VAL A 33 -7.68 -1.51 5.43
N SER A 34 -8.07 -1.51 6.70
CA SER A 34 -7.60 -2.50 7.68
C SER A 34 -6.07 -2.49 7.89
N THR A 35 -5.48 -1.29 7.91
CA THR A 35 -4.06 -1.09 8.27
C THR A 35 -3.93 -0.07 9.39
N LEU A 36 -2.88 -0.20 10.19
CA LEU A 36 -2.55 0.70 11.28
C LEU A 36 -1.17 1.31 11.01
N ALA A 37 -1.06 2.61 11.25
CA ALA A 37 0.21 3.33 11.15
C ALA A 37 1.08 3.00 12.37
N ARG A 38 2.38 2.78 12.14
CA ARG A 38 3.38 2.59 13.19
C ARG A 38 4.45 3.66 13.08
N GLY A 39 4.63 4.41 14.18
CA GLY A 39 5.58 5.51 14.26
C GLY A 39 5.09 6.79 13.59
N THR A 40 6.01 7.74 13.40
CA THR A 40 5.75 9.03 12.78
C THR A 40 6.17 9.05 11.30
N PRO A 41 5.58 9.93 10.47
CA PRO A 41 6.02 10.08 9.08
C PRO A 41 7.46 10.57 8.98
N SER A 42 8.27 9.90 8.16
CA SER A 42 9.68 10.22 7.92
C SER A 42 9.95 10.55 6.44
N ALA A 43 10.80 11.55 6.19
CA ALA A 43 11.32 11.83 4.84
C ALA A 43 12.63 11.09 4.55
N GLU A 44 13.22 10.45 5.57
CA GLU A 44 14.53 9.83 5.48
C GLU A 44 14.52 8.69 4.45
N CYS A 45 15.42 8.71 3.48
CA CYS A 45 15.54 7.68 2.44
C CYS A 45 14.21 7.36 1.73
N SER A 46 13.32 8.35 1.59
CA SER A 46 12.06 8.17 0.90
C SER A 46 12.29 7.84 -0.59
N TRP A 47 11.66 6.78 -1.06
CA TRP A 47 11.69 6.38 -2.47
C TRP A 47 10.91 7.32 -3.39
N PHE A 48 10.02 8.14 -2.81
CA PHE A 48 9.22 9.12 -3.53
C PHE A 48 9.60 10.52 -3.04
N PRO A 49 10.45 11.24 -3.80
CA PRO A 49 10.86 12.60 -3.44
C PRO A 49 9.65 13.50 -3.20
N GLY A 50 9.70 14.29 -2.12
CA GLY A 50 8.59 15.15 -1.70
C GLY A 50 7.46 14.45 -0.93
N TYR A 51 7.59 13.14 -0.67
CA TYR A 51 6.71 12.41 0.24
C TYR A 51 7.44 11.96 1.50
N LYS A 52 6.72 12.01 2.63
CA LYS A 52 7.08 11.31 3.87
C LYS A 52 6.38 9.96 3.91
N TRP A 53 7.10 8.93 4.33
CA TRP A 53 6.56 7.58 4.51
C TRP A 53 6.28 7.30 5.99
N THR A 54 5.24 6.53 6.25
CA THR A 54 4.94 5.94 7.56
C THR A 54 4.78 4.44 7.39
N ILE A 55 5.34 3.63 8.30
CA ILE A 55 5.14 2.18 8.28
C ILE A 55 3.66 1.88 8.52
N HIS A 56 3.11 0.95 7.76
CA HIS A 56 1.78 0.40 7.98
C HIS A 56 1.85 -1.12 8.21
N GLU A 57 1.06 -1.57 9.17
CA GLU A 57 0.89 -2.97 9.57
C GLU A 57 -0.57 -3.39 9.39
N CYS A 58 -0.82 -4.68 9.17
CA CYS A 58 -2.17 -5.24 9.09
C CYS A 58 -2.86 -5.08 10.45
N SER A 59 -4.08 -4.54 10.47
CA SER A 59 -4.82 -4.32 11.73
C SER A 59 -5.25 -5.62 12.41
N HIS A 60 -5.21 -6.74 11.71
CA HIS A 60 -5.63 -8.05 12.23
C HIS A 60 -4.46 -8.88 12.76
N CYS A 61 -3.38 -9.00 11.98
CA CYS A 61 -2.25 -9.88 12.32
C CYS A 61 -0.98 -9.13 12.76
N GLY A 62 -0.95 -7.80 12.66
CA GLY A 62 0.20 -6.96 13.01
C GLY A 62 1.41 -7.10 12.08
N GLN A 63 1.30 -7.86 10.99
CA GLN A 63 2.40 -8.02 10.03
C GLN A 63 2.61 -6.75 9.22
N HIS A 64 3.86 -6.51 8.84
CA HIS A 64 4.21 -5.37 7.98
C HIS A 64 3.58 -5.53 6.59
N VAL A 65 2.84 -4.51 6.15
CA VAL A 65 2.17 -4.53 4.84
C VAL A 65 2.81 -3.60 3.83
N GLY A 66 3.49 -2.55 4.30
CA GLY A 66 4.14 -1.55 3.46
C GLY A 66 4.15 -0.19 4.13
N TRP A 67 3.98 0.86 3.33
CA TRP A 67 4.09 2.25 3.77
C TRP A 67 2.97 3.12 3.22
N ARG A 68 2.60 4.14 3.99
CA ARG A 68 1.78 5.26 3.50
C ARG A 68 2.68 6.44 3.19
N PHE A 69 2.59 6.96 1.98
CA PHE A 69 3.30 8.15 1.52
C PHE A 69 2.36 9.35 1.59
N THR A 70 2.84 10.46 2.17
CA THR A 70 2.06 11.70 2.35
C THR A 70 2.87 12.92 1.92
N SER A 71 2.22 13.87 1.25
CA SER A 71 2.82 15.14 0.83
C SER A 71 1.83 16.30 1.02
N SER A 72 2.33 17.44 1.48
CA SER A 72 1.58 18.70 1.57
C SER A 72 1.42 19.37 0.21
N ASP A 73 2.35 19.14 -0.72
CA ASP A 73 2.54 19.98 -1.91
C ASP A 73 2.24 19.22 -3.20
N LEU A 74 2.43 17.90 -3.20
CA LEU A 74 2.26 17.07 -4.39
C LEU A 74 0.81 16.57 -4.57
N SER A 75 0.55 16.03 -5.76
CA SER A 75 -0.66 15.26 -6.08
C SER A 75 -0.24 13.87 -6.59
N PRO A 76 -0.79 12.78 -6.04
CA PRO A 76 -1.79 12.74 -4.97
C PRO A 76 -1.24 13.21 -3.60
N LYS A 77 -2.10 13.71 -2.71
CA LYS A 77 -1.68 14.11 -1.34
C LYS A 77 -1.24 12.93 -0.49
N SER A 78 -1.79 11.75 -0.76
CA SER A 78 -1.30 10.51 -0.15
C SER A 78 -1.60 9.30 -1.03
N PHE A 79 -0.79 8.26 -0.86
CA PHE A 79 -1.00 6.93 -1.43
C PHE A 79 -0.29 5.89 -0.55
N PHE A 80 -0.44 4.60 -0.89
CA PHE A 80 0.24 3.51 -0.22
C PHE A 80 1.18 2.79 -1.19
N GLY A 81 2.36 2.41 -0.70
CA GLY A 81 3.25 1.44 -1.33
C GLY A 81 3.20 0.13 -0.55
N LEU A 82 2.51 -0.88 -1.08
CA LEU A 82 2.32 -2.17 -0.42
C LEU A 82 3.31 -3.20 -0.97
N THR A 83 3.89 -4.01 -0.09
CA THR A 83 4.81 -5.07 -0.54
C THR A 83 4.07 -6.20 -1.25
N ARG A 84 4.62 -6.77 -2.33
CA ARG A 84 4.02 -7.91 -3.04
C ARG A 84 3.62 -9.07 -2.12
N ARG A 85 4.41 -9.30 -1.06
CA ARG A 85 4.25 -10.41 -0.11
C ARG A 85 3.06 -10.23 0.84
N SER A 86 2.61 -8.99 1.09
CA SER A 86 1.50 -8.68 2.00
C SER A 86 0.14 -8.62 1.32
N ILE A 87 0.09 -8.77 -0.01
CA ILE A 87 -1.15 -8.66 -0.79
C ILE A 87 -1.45 -10.00 -1.44
N ARG A 88 -2.70 -10.46 -1.31
CA ARG A 88 -3.25 -11.51 -2.17
C ARG A 88 -4.41 -10.96 -3.01
N PRO A 89 -4.48 -11.35 -4.30
CA PRO A 89 -5.69 -11.13 -5.07
C PRO A 89 -6.87 -11.77 -4.35
N ALA A 90 -8.00 -11.06 -4.27
CA ALA A 90 -9.25 -11.69 -3.86
C ALA A 90 -9.57 -12.83 -4.85
N ASP A 91 -9.96 -13.99 -4.32
CA ASP A 91 -10.32 -15.13 -5.17
C ASP A 91 -11.61 -14.81 -5.93
N SER A 92 -11.51 -14.68 -7.24
CA SER A 92 -12.64 -14.37 -8.13
C SER A 92 -13.64 -15.52 -8.27
N ARG A 93 -13.39 -16.68 -7.61
CA ARG A 93 -14.19 -17.92 -7.74
C ARG A 93 -15.24 -18.18 -6.66
N ARG A 94 -15.55 -17.23 -5.76
CA ARG A 94 -16.75 -17.35 -4.93
C ARG A 94 -17.98 -16.81 -5.68
N PRO A 95 -18.99 -17.64 -6.00
CA PRO A 95 -20.24 -17.15 -6.55
C PRO A 95 -20.88 -16.18 -5.54
N ILE A 96 -21.16 -14.97 -6.00
CA ILE A 96 -21.86 -13.94 -5.24
C ILE A 96 -23.32 -14.40 -5.15
N THR A 97 -23.68 -15.16 -4.12
CA THR A 97 -25.09 -15.57 -3.89
C THR A 97 -25.54 -15.13 -2.51
N SER A 98 -25.70 -13.83 -2.33
CA SER A 98 -26.72 -13.24 -1.44
C SER A 98 -26.80 -11.74 -1.71
N THR A 99 -28.02 -11.26 -1.98
CA THR A 99 -28.42 -9.92 -2.44
C THR A 99 -28.08 -8.74 -1.49
N ILE A 100 -27.23 -8.91 -0.50
CA ILE A 100 -26.83 -7.85 0.44
C ILE A 100 -25.30 -7.88 0.57
N GLN A 101 -24.65 -6.72 0.43
CA GLN A 101 -23.20 -6.44 0.36
C GLN A 101 -22.56 -6.43 -1.04
N ARG A 102 -22.81 -5.34 -1.78
CA ARG A 102 -21.71 -4.65 -2.47
C ARG A 102 -20.79 -4.09 -1.38
N ILE A 103 -19.47 -4.18 -1.59
CA ILE A 103 -18.34 -3.64 -0.79
C ILE A 103 -17.59 -4.74 0.00
N GLU A 104 -16.60 -5.39 -0.61
CA GLU A 104 -15.46 -6.07 0.06
C GLU A 104 -14.40 -6.26 -1.06
N GLN A 105 -13.42 -5.37 -1.29
CA GLN A 105 -12.19 -5.07 -0.54
C GLN A 105 -11.05 -6.08 -0.78
N LEU A 106 -9.91 -5.56 -1.24
CA LEU A 106 -8.64 -6.27 -1.33
C LEU A 106 -8.24 -6.68 0.09
N ALA A 107 -8.28 -7.97 0.36
CA ALA A 107 -7.90 -8.52 1.66
C ALA A 107 -6.38 -8.51 1.79
N ILE A 108 -5.90 -7.65 2.68
CA ILE A 108 -4.57 -7.73 3.26
C ILE A 108 -4.58 -8.93 4.21
N ILE A 109 -3.55 -9.77 4.13
CA ILE A 109 -3.39 -10.94 5.01
C ILE A 109 -2.46 -10.57 6.14
#